data_AF-I1YDE5-F1
#
_entry.id   AF-I1YDE5-F1
#
_cell.length_a   1.000
_cell.length_b   1.000
_cell.length_c   1.000
_cell.angle_alpha   90.00
_cell.angle_beta   90.00
_cell.angle_gamma   90.00
#
_symmetry.space_group_name_H-M   'P 1'
#
loop_
_entity.id
_entity.type
_entity.pdbx_description
1 polymer ?
#
loop_
_entity_poly.entity_id
_entity_poly.type
_entity_poly.pdbx_seq_one_letter_code
_entity_poly.pdbx_strand_id
1 'polypeptide(L)'
;PFEWQPPLKNVSSSTDVGIIDGLSGLSSSVDDYPVDTIAKRFRYDSALVSALMDMEMDILDGMRAQDLEDYLNGPFTVVVKESCDGMGDVSEKHGSGPAVPEKAVRFSFTIMRITVAQGPQEVKVFEEAKPNSELCCKPLCLMLADESDHETLTAILSPLIAEREAMKTSQLKLEMGGIQRTFQFIFRGTGYDEKLVREVEGLEASGSVYICTLCDATRLEASQNLVFHSITRSHSENLQRYEVWRSNPYHESVEELRDRVKGVSAKPFIETV
;
A
#
# COMPACT_ATOMS: atom_id res chain seq x y z
N PRO A 1 22.84 -5.07 -5.89
CA PRO A 1 22.61 -4.04 -6.92
C PRO A 1 21.38 -4.43 -7.75
N PHE A 2 20.64 -3.46 -8.28
CA PHE A 2 19.42 -3.71 -9.07
C PHE A 2 19.14 -2.55 -10.02
N GLU A 3 18.27 -2.77 -10.99
CA GLU A 3 17.87 -1.77 -11.97
C GLU A 3 16.37 -1.86 -12.25
N TRP A 4 15.71 -0.75 -12.55
CA TRP A 4 14.32 -0.72 -12.99
C TRP A 4 14.22 -0.30 -14.46
N GLN A 5 13.41 -1.01 -15.23
CA GLN A 5 13.21 -0.78 -16.66
C GLN A 5 11.70 -0.71 -16.98
N PRO A 6 11.18 0.46 -17.38
CA PRO A 6 11.84 1.78 -17.39
C PRO A 6 12.23 2.30 -15.99
N PRO A 7 13.13 3.29 -15.86
CA PRO A 7 13.46 3.88 -14.57
C PRO A 7 12.22 4.41 -13.85
N LEU A 8 12.17 4.22 -12.53
CA LEU A 8 11.06 4.65 -11.69
C LEU A 8 10.96 6.19 -11.66
N LYS A 9 9.77 6.71 -11.96
CA LYS A 9 9.49 8.14 -11.88
C LYS A 9 9.58 8.62 -10.43
N ASN A 10 10.30 9.72 -10.19
CA ASN A 10 10.47 10.35 -8.86
C ASN A 10 11.13 9.45 -7.78
N VAL A 11 11.77 8.34 -8.16
CA VAL A 11 12.53 7.49 -7.24
C VAL A 11 14.00 7.51 -7.66
N SER A 12 14.91 7.67 -6.69
CA SER A 12 16.36 7.67 -6.95
C SER A 12 16.83 6.31 -7.47
N SER A 13 17.74 6.30 -8.44
CA SER A 13 18.37 5.08 -8.97
C SER A 13 19.49 4.52 -8.08
N SER A 14 19.86 5.21 -7.00
CA SER A 14 20.89 4.71 -6.07
C SER A 14 20.38 3.45 -5.35
N THR A 15 21.22 2.44 -5.22
CA THR A 15 20.86 1.10 -4.69
C THR A 15 21.43 0.84 -3.30
N ASP A 16 22.14 1.81 -2.73
CA ASP A 16 22.77 1.81 -1.42
C ASP A 16 21.90 2.47 -0.33
N VAL A 17 20.64 2.80 -0.65
CA VAL A 17 19.69 3.38 0.30
C VAL A 17 19.12 2.29 1.23
N GLY A 18 19.42 2.42 2.52
CA GLY A 18 18.87 1.60 3.60
C GLY A 18 17.72 2.29 4.35
N ILE A 19 17.88 2.46 5.66
CA ILE A 19 16.92 3.17 6.51
C ILE A 19 17.05 4.67 6.25
N ILE A 20 15.92 5.32 5.97
CA ILE A 20 15.83 6.77 5.74
C ILE A 20 14.80 7.41 6.67
N ASP A 21 14.86 8.74 6.76
CA ASP A 21 13.86 9.49 7.49
C ASP A 21 12.49 9.40 6.80
N GLY A 22 11.47 8.98 7.54
CA GLY A 22 10.10 8.91 7.02
C GLY A 22 9.53 10.28 6.68
N LEU A 23 10.03 11.35 7.32
CA LEU A 23 9.67 12.73 7.00
C LEU A 23 9.97 13.12 5.56
N SER A 24 10.91 12.41 4.90
CA SER A 24 11.20 12.58 3.46
C SER A 24 11.46 14.03 3.02
N GLY A 25 12.07 14.84 3.90
CA GLY A 25 12.39 16.24 3.64
C GLY A 25 11.28 17.25 4.02
N LEU A 26 10.24 16.83 4.74
CA LEU A 26 9.23 17.73 5.29
C LEU A 26 9.89 18.82 6.15
N SER A 27 9.49 20.06 5.93
CA SER A 27 10.05 21.21 6.66
C SER A 27 9.65 21.15 8.13
N SER A 28 10.62 21.43 9.01
CA SER A 28 10.42 21.60 10.44
C SER A 28 10.56 23.06 10.88
N SER A 29 10.41 24.01 9.94
CA SER A 29 10.38 25.43 10.25
C SER A 29 9.17 25.77 11.12
N VAL A 30 9.33 26.77 12.00
CA VAL A 30 8.23 27.31 12.82
C VAL A 30 7.17 28.04 12.00
N ASP A 31 7.50 28.39 10.76
CA ASP A 31 6.57 29.04 9.82
C ASP A 31 5.66 28.02 9.10
N ASP A 32 6.02 26.73 9.13
CA ASP A 32 5.31 25.64 8.45
C ASP A 32 4.42 24.86 9.43
N TYR A 33 3.66 23.88 8.90
CA TYR A 33 2.82 23.02 9.71
C TYR A 33 3.67 22.22 10.71
N PRO A 34 3.29 22.14 12.00
CA PRO A 34 4.07 21.44 13.01
C PRO A 34 4.15 19.94 12.69
N VAL A 35 5.36 19.41 12.71
CA VAL A 35 5.65 18.00 12.42
C VAL A 35 5.92 17.28 13.74
N ASP A 36 4.84 16.89 14.42
CA ASP A 36 4.87 16.24 15.73
C ASP A 36 4.91 14.70 15.59
N THR A 37 5.83 14.21 14.76
CA THR A 37 6.02 12.78 14.50
C THR A 37 7.49 12.41 14.33
N ILE A 38 7.80 11.15 14.67
CA ILE A 38 9.09 10.53 14.36
C ILE A 38 8.80 9.33 13.46
N ALA A 39 9.38 9.33 12.25
CA ALA A 39 9.19 8.26 11.29
C ALA A 39 10.52 7.75 10.72
N LYS A 40 10.59 6.44 10.49
CA LYS A 40 11.69 5.79 9.77
C LYS A 40 11.13 4.74 8.83
N ARG A 41 11.71 4.64 7.65
CA ARG A 41 11.27 3.71 6.61
C ARG A 41 12.42 3.18 5.80
N PHE A 42 12.18 2.07 5.10
CA PHE A 42 12.96 1.73 3.92
C PHE A 42 12.35 2.37 2.68
N ARG A 43 13.17 2.58 1.65
CA ARG A 43 12.65 2.84 0.30
C ARG A 43 12.01 1.55 -0.22
N TYR A 44 10.83 1.65 -0.81
CA TYR A 44 10.00 0.48 -1.06
C TYR A 44 10.64 -0.50 -2.05
N ASP A 45 11.19 0.00 -3.15
CA ASP A 45 11.95 -0.79 -4.11
C ASP A 45 13.16 -1.50 -3.46
N SER A 46 13.95 -0.80 -2.65
CA SER A 46 15.07 -1.40 -1.90
C SER A 46 14.59 -2.50 -0.95
N ALA A 47 13.47 -2.30 -0.25
CA ALA A 47 12.90 -3.29 0.65
C ALA A 47 12.41 -4.54 -0.09
N LEU A 48 11.75 -4.37 -1.25
CA LEU A 48 11.33 -5.48 -2.10
C LEU A 48 12.51 -6.26 -2.66
N VAL A 49 13.57 -5.56 -3.11
CA VAL A 49 14.81 -6.20 -3.57
C VAL A 49 15.43 -7.02 -2.44
N SER A 50 15.55 -6.44 -1.25
CA SER A 50 16.09 -7.15 -0.08
C SER A 50 15.25 -8.38 0.26
N ALA A 51 13.92 -8.26 0.21
CA ALA A 51 13.00 -9.36 0.49
C ALA A 51 13.09 -10.48 -0.57
N LEU A 52 13.23 -10.12 -1.85
CA LEU A 52 13.40 -11.10 -2.92
C LEU A 52 14.74 -11.84 -2.84
N MET A 53 15.82 -11.14 -2.48
CA MET A 53 17.14 -11.76 -2.29
C MET A 53 17.18 -12.69 -1.06
N ASP A 54 16.48 -12.33 0.02
CA ASP A 54 16.31 -13.19 1.20
C ASP A 54 15.62 -14.52 0.85
N MET A 55 14.77 -14.52 -0.19
CA MET A 55 14.00 -15.66 -0.67
C MET A 55 14.61 -16.30 -1.93
N GLU A 56 15.86 -15.97 -2.28
CA GLU A 56 16.50 -16.47 -3.50
C GLU A 56 16.47 -17.99 -3.60
N MET A 57 16.78 -18.67 -2.49
CA MET A 57 16.84 -20.13 -2.44
C MET A 57 15.45 -20.76 -2.61
N ASP A 58 14.42 -20.18 -1.96
CA ASP A 58 13.03 -20.63 -2.08
C ASP A 58 12.50 -20.46 -3.51
N ILE A 59 12.87 -19.37 -4.19
CA ILE A 59 12.50 -19.13 -5.60
C ILE A 59 13.16 -20.17 -6.50
N LEU A 60 14.45 -20.41 -6.33
CA LEU A 60 15.20 -21.38 -7.14
C LEU A 60 14.72 -22.82 -6.90
N ASP A 61 14.49 -23.21 -5.65
CA ASP A 61 13.93 -24.52 -5.30
C ASP A 61 12.51 -24.69 -5.83
N GLY A 62 11.71 -23.62 -5.75
CA GLY A 62 10.36 -23.56 -6.33
C GLY A 62 10.37 -23.75 -7.85
N MET A 63 11.34 -23.17 -8.56
CA MET A 63 11.51 -23.39 -10.00
C MET A 63 11.85 -24.85 -10.30
N ARG A 64 12.83 -25.43 -9.60
CA ARG A 64 13.21 -26.85 -9.75
C ARG A 64 12.05 -27.79 -9.45
N ALA A 65 11.26 -27.51 -8.42
CA ALA A 65 10.09 -28.31 -8.07
C ALA A 65 8.97 -28.27 -9.11
N GLN A 66 8.98 -27.29 -10.01
CA GLN A 66 8.07 -27.16 -11.15
C GLN A 66 8.72 -27.58 -12.48
N ASP A 67 9.87 -28.28 -12.43
CA ASP A 67 10.66 -28.70 -13.60
C ASP A 67 11.06 -27.52 -14.52
N LEU A 68 11.22 -26.33 -13.96
CA LEU A 68 11.69 -25.14 -14.68
C LEU A 68 13.21 -25.08 -14.72
N GLU A 69 13.75 -24.57 -15.82
CA GLU A 69 15.19 -24.39 -16.00
C GLU A 69 15.71 -23.30 -15.06
N ASP A 70 16.79 -23.59 -14.33
CA ASP A 70 17.40 -22.64 -13.37
C ASP A 70 17.80 -21.32 -14.04
N TYR A 71 18.05 -21.30 -15.35
CA TYR A 71 18.42 -20.10 -16.10
C TYR A 71 17.25 -19.26 -16.61
N LEU A 72 16.01 -19.64 -16.31
CA LEU A 72 14.84 -18.84 -16.65
C LEU A 72 14.93 -17.45 -16.00
N ASN A 73 14.75 -16.42 -16.81
CA ASN A 73 14.94 -15.01 -16.43
C ASN A 73 13.64 -14.19 -16.35
N GLY A 74 12.47 -14.82 -16.53
CA GLY A 74 11.16 -14.20 -16.32
C GLY A 74 10.46 -13.73 -17.61
N PRO A 75 9.44 -12.86 -17.49
CA PRO A 75 9.09 -12.08 -16.30
C PRO A 75 8.41 -12.91 -15.19
N PHE A 76 8.84 -12.71 -13.95
CA PHE A 76 8.20 -13.21 -12.74
C PHE A 76 7.20 -12.19 -12.21
N THR A 77 5.97 -12.61 -11.91
CA THR A 77 4.95 -11.78 -11.28
C THR A 77 4.97 -12.00 -9.77
N VAL A 78 5.26 -10.95 -9.02
CA VAL A 78 5.29 -10.94 -7.55
C VAL A 78 4.01 -10.30 -7.04
N VAL A 79 3.19 -11.07 -6.33
CA VAL A 79 2.00 -10.56 -5.64
C VAL A 79 2.40 -10.15 -4.22
N VAL A 80 2.24 -8.87 -3.91
CA VAL A 80 2.60 -8.28 -2.62
C VAL A 80 1.32 -7.89 -1.89
N LYS A 81 1.11 -8.45 -0.69
CA LYS A 81 0.07 -7.98 0.23
C LYS A 81 0.63 -6.80 1.01
N GLU A 82 -0.05 -5.67 0.96
CA GLU A 82 0.25 -4.49 1.76
C GLU A 82 -0.67 -4.46 2.98
N SER A 83 -0.11 -4.06 4.12
CA SER A 83 -0.84 -3.96 5.39
C SER A 83 -0.46 -2.67 6.10
N CYS A 84 -1.44 -2.02 6.71
CA CYS A 84 -1.22 -0.85 7.53
C CYS A 84 -2.14 -0.90 8.74
N ASP A 85 -1.60 -0.67 9.92
CA ASP A 85 -2.36 -0.66 11.17
C ASP A 85 -1.88 0.44 12.12
N GLY A 86 -2.84 1.10 12.77
CA GLY A 86 -2.61 1.96 13.92
C GLY A 86 -2.56 1.17 15.23
N MET A 87 -1.70 1.60 16.13
CA MET A 87 -1.51 1.05 17.47
C MET A 87 -1.73 2.16 18.51
N GLY A 88 -2.56 1.88 19.51
CA GLY A 88 -2.67 2.70 20.72
C GLY A 88 -1.68 2.28 21.80
N ASP A 89 -1.68 3.04 22.90
CA ASP A 89 -0.92 2.74 24.13
C ASP A 89 0.60 2.58 23.90
N VAL A 90 1.16 3.37 22.98
CA VAL A 90 2.59 3.40 22.69
C VAL A 90 3.24 4.56 23.47
N SER A 91 3.62 4.31 24.72
CA SER A 91 4.08 5.37 25.63
C SER A 91 5.24 6.22 25.07
N GLU A 92 5.09 7.54 25.19
CA GLU A 92 6.13 8.50 24.86
C GLU A 92 7.32 8.34 25.83
N LYS A 93 8.54 8.55 25.32
CA LYS A 93 9.75 8.52 26.14
C LYS A 93 10.18 9.93 26.49
N HIS A 94 10.71 10.12 27.70
CA HIS A 94 11.49 11.32 28.02
C HIS A 94 12.70 11.42 27.08
N GLY A 95 13.05 12.65 26.68
CA GLY A 95 14.24 12.90 25.87
C GLY A 95 14.16 14.22 25.12
N SER A 96 15.11 14.42 24.21
CA SER A 96 15.04 15.47 23.20
C SER A 96 14.21 14.99 22.00
N GLY A 97 13.38 15.87 21.44
CA GLY A 97 12.57 15.57 20.26
C GLY A 97 11.32 16.44 20.22
N PRO A 98 10.51 16.34 19.16
CA PRO A 98 9.15 16.87 19.19
C PRO A 98 8.33 16.13 20.24
N ALA A 99 7.25 16.75 20.70
CA ALA A 99 6.22 16.03 21.44
C ALA A 99 5.54 15.07 20.45
N VAL A 100 5.46 13.78 20.78
CA VAL A 100 4.89 12.76 19.88
C VAL A 100 3.63 12.15 20.49
N PRO A 101 2.65 11.73 19.67
CA PRO A 101 1.48 11.03 20.20
C PRO A 101 1.87 9.67 20.78
N GLU A 102 1.15 9.21 21.80
CA GLU A 102 1.32 7.86 22.38
C GLU A 102 0.67 6.77 21.52
N LYS A 103 0.89 6.86 20.22
CA LYS A 103 0.32 6.01 19.16
C LYS A 103 1.38 5.77 18.09
N ALA A 104 1.23 4.68 17.36
CA ALA A 104 2.10 4.38 16.23
C ALA A 104 1.30 3.90 15.03
N VAL A 105 1.80 4.14 13.84
CA VAL A 105 1.31 3.53 12.60
C VAL A 105 2.43 2.70 12.00
N ARG A 106 2.10 1.48 11.56
CA ARG A 106 3.03 0.56 10.92
C ARG A 106 2.53 0.22 9.54
N PHE A 107 3.33 0.51 8.52
CA PHE A 107 3.12 0.04 7.17
C PHE A 107 4.08 -1.12 6.88
N SER A 108 3.53 -2.23 6.39
CA SER A 108 4.25 -3.49 6.17
C SER A 108 3.82 -4.15 4.87
N PHE A 109 4.62 -5.11 4.40
CA PHE A 109 4.27 -5.92 3.25
C PHE A 109 4.67 -7.38 3.41
N THR A 110 4.03 -8.24 2.63
CA THR A 110 4.33 -9.67 2.54
C THR A 110 4.36 -10.08 1.07
N ILE A 111 5.41 -10.79 0.66
CA ILE A 111 5.45 -11.45 -0.64
C ILE A 111 4.56 -12.69 -0.54
N MET A 112 3.38 -12.63 -1.15
CA MET A 112 2.38 -13.69 -1.03
C MET A 112 2.64 -14.82 -2.00
N ARG A 113 2.99 -14.47 -3.24
CA ARG A 113 3.10 -15.43 -4.33
C ARG A 113 4.05 -14.89 -5.40
N ILE A 114 4.85 -15.78 -5.98
CA ILE A 114 5.66 -15.49 -7.16
C ILE A 114 5.27 -16.50 -8.25
N THR A 115 4.86 -15.99 -9.40
CA THR A 115 4.55 -16.81 -10.58
C THR A 115 5.46 -16.43 -11.74
N VAL A 116 5.59 -17.32 -12.72
CA VAL A 116 6.29 -17.05 -13.98
C VAL A 116 5.45 -17.57 -15.14
N ALA A 117 5.42 -16.84 -16.24
CA ALA A 117 4.70 -17.25 -17.43
C ALA A 117 5.48 -18.35 -18.18
N GLN A 118 4.81 -19.49 -18.46
CA GLN A 118 5.26 -20.49 -19.42
C GLN A 118 4.22 -20.58 -20.55
N GLY A 119 4.48 -19.84 -21.63
CA GLY A 119 3.54 -19.71 -22.75
C GLY A 119 2.19 -19.14 -22.27
N PRO A 120 1.06 -19.85 -22.43
CA PRO A 120 -0.26 -19.37 -22.01
C PRO A 120 -0.58 -19.63 -20.52
N GLN A 121 0.27 -20.34 -19.78
CA GLN A 121 0.01 -20.71 -18.38
C GLN A 121 0.93 -19.93 -17.43
N GLU A 122 0.40 -19.57 -16.26
CA GLU A 122 1.23 -19.09 -15.14
C GLU A 122 1.57 -20.25 -14.22
N VAL A 123 2.86 -20.47 -14.01
CA VAL A 123 3.39 -21.47 -13.09
C VAL A 123 3.78 -20.79 -11.79
N LYS A 124 3.35 -21.35 -10.67
CA LYS A 124 3.62 -20.82 -9.33
C LYS A 124 4.95 -21.35 -8.82
N VAL A 125 5.88 -20.43 -8.58
CA VAL A 125 7.24 -20.72 -8.11
C VAL A 125 7.32 -20.66 -6.59
N PHE A 126 6.67 -19.66 -6.00
CA PHE A 126 6.62 -19.50 -4.55
C PHE A 126 5.19 -19.15 -4.10
N GLU A 127 4.79 -19.65 -2.93
CA GLU A 127 3.59 -19.23 -2.22
C GLU A 127 3.85 -19.26 -0.72
N GLU A 128 3.51 -18.17 -0.05
CA GLU A 128 3.66 -18.06 1.40
C GLU A 128 2.71 -19.03 2.10
N ALA A 129 3.28 -19.99 2.84
CA ALA A 129 2.53 -21.04 3.51
C ALA A 129 1.73 -20.51 4.70
N LYS A 130 2.20 -19.44 5.35
CA LYS A 130 1.57 -18.82 6.52
C LYS A 130 1.42 -17.31 6.32
N PRO A 131 0.52 -16.85 5.44
CA PRO A 131 0.45 -15.45 4.96
C PRO A 131 0.06 -14.39 6.02
N ASN A 132 -0.30 -14.84 7.22
CA ASN A 132 -0.63 -13.98 8.36
C ASN A 132 0.33 -14.20 9.53
N SER A 133 1.48 -14.85 9.32
CA SER A 133 2.52 -14.97 10.34
C SER A 133 3.30 -13.66 10.44
N GLU A 134 3.66 -13.34 11.67
CA GLU A 134 4.64 -12.32 12.05
C GLU A 134 5.99 -12.49 11.35
N LEU A 135 6.35 -13.71 10.94
CA LEU A 135 7.62 -14.02 10.29
C LEU A 135 7.71 -13.50 8.85
N CYS A 136 6.58 -13.44 8.14
CA CYS A 136 6.52 -13.02 6.73
C CYS A 136 6.06 -11.56 6.55
N CYS A 137 5.57 -10.91 7.63
CA CYS A 137 5.13 -9.52 7.60
C CYS A 137 6.34 -8.60 7.77
N LYS A 138 6.95 -8.19 6.64
CA LYS A 138 8.17 -7.38 6.64
C LYS A 138 7.80 -5.90 6.88
N PRO A 139 8.36 -5.25 7.93
CA PRO A 139 8.06 -3.85 8.22
C PRO A 139 8.71 -2.94 7.18
N LEU A 140 7.97 -1.94 6.71
CA LEU A 140 8.44 -0.98 5.70
C LEU A 140 8.57 0.44 6.25
N CYS A 141 7.58 0.88 7.03
CA CYS A 141 7.59 2.20 7.66
C CYS A 141 6.97 2.13 9.05
N LEU A 142 7.65 2.77 10.01
CA LEU A 142 7.19 2.94 11.37
C LEU A 142 7.13 4.44 11.66
N MET A 143 6.01 4.91 12.18
CA MET A 143 5.85 6.30 12.61
C MET A 143 5.14 6.36 13.96
N LEU A 144 5.54 7.33 14.79
CA LEU A 144 4.77 7.72 15.98
C LEU A 144 3.75 8.77 15.54
N ALA A 145 2.55 8.32 15.21
CA ALA A 145 1.46 9.13 14.69
C ALA A 145 0.11 8.49 15.07
N ASP A 146 -0.95 9.29 15.08
CA ASP A 146 -2.32 8.75 15.10
C ASP A 146 -2.74 8.44 13.65
N GLU A 147 -3.29 7.26 13.39
CA GLU A 147 -3.87 6.94 12.08
C GLU A 147 -5.05 7.83 11.70
N SER A 148 -5.63 8.53 12.68
CA SER A 148 -6.71 9.50 12.49
C SER A 148 -6.21 10.94 12.25
N ASP A 149 -4.90 11.20 12.34
CA ASP A 149 -4.28 12.45 11.89
C ASP A 149 -3.94 12.31 10.40
N HIS A 150 -4.87 12.74 9.56
CA HIS A 150 -4.79 12.56 8.11
C HIS A 150 -3.62 13.32 7.49
N GLU A 151 -3.34 14.54 7.96
CA GLU A 151 -2.24 15.37 7.50
C GLU A 151 -0.89 14.68 7.75
N THR A 152 -0.65 14.21 8.97
CA THR A 152 0.58 13.50 9.31
C THR A 152 0.66 12.17 8.56
N LEU A 153 -0.41 11.38 8.54
CA LEU A 153 -0.44 10.08 7.88
C LEU A 153 -0.10 10.19 6.38
N THR A 154 -0.74 11.13 5.68
CA THR A 154 -0.50 11.34 4.25
C THR A 154 0.89 11.92 3.97
N ALA A 155 1.40 12.83 4.81
CA ALA A 155 2.75 13.36 4.66
C ALA A 155 3.82 12.25 4.74
N ILE A 156 3.66 11.29 5.67
CA ILE A 156 4.63 10.20 5.86
C ILE A 156 4.46 9.07 4.85
N LEU A 157 3.23 8.70 4.49
CA LEU A 157 2.98 7.57 3.58
C LEU A 157 3.03 7.94 2.10
N SER A 158 2.77 9.18 1.71
CA SER A 158 2.75 9.56 0.28
C SER A 158 4.03 9.25 -0.50
N PRO A 159 5.26 9.31 0.07
CA PRO A 159 6.46 8.84 -0.63
C PRO A 159 6.42 7.34 -0.96
N LEU A 160 5.91 6.50 -0.05
CA LEU A 160 5.75 5.07 -0.29
C LEU A 160 4.71 4.79 -1.37
N ILE A 161 3.62 5.54 -1.38
CA ILE A 161 2.60 5.42 -2.44
C ILE A 161 3.15 5.87 -3.79
N ALA A 162 3.95 6.94 -3.83
CA ALA A 162 4.61 7.37 -5.06
C ALA A 162 5.60 6.31 -5.59
N GLU A 163 6.40 5.71 -4.69
CA GLU A 163 7.30 4.59 -5.02
C GLU A 163 6.50 3.38 -5.54
N ARG A 164 5.42 2.99 -4.85
CA ARG A 164 4.49 1.91 -5.25
C ARG A 164 3.90 2.13 -6.65
N GLU A 165 3.34 3.32 -6.92
CA GLU A 165 2.75 3.63 -8.23
C GLU A 165 3.79 3.61 -9.36
N ALA A 166 5.01 4.09 -9.09
CA ALA A 166 6.10 4.00 -10.06
C ALA A 166 6.43 2.53 -10.40
N MET A 167 6.46 1.65 -9.39
CA MET A 167 6.79 0.23 -9.57
C MET A 167 5.72 -0.55 -10.35
N LYS A 168 4.44 -0.16 -10.27
CA LYS A 168 3.34 -0.81 -11.02
C LYS A 168 3.51 -0.78 -12.54
N THR A 169 4.29 0.17 -13.07
CA THR A 169 4.50 0.38 -14.52
C THR A 169 5.94 0.08 -14.97
N SER A 170 6.73 -0.58 -14.12
CA SER A 170 8.12 -0.91 -14.40
C SER A 170 8.44 -2.38 -14.09
N GLN A 171 9.60 -2.83 -14.54
CA GLN A 171 10.14 -4.16 -14.28
C GLN A 171 11.48 -4.05 -13.56
N LEU A 172 11.63 -4.80 -12.48
CA LEU A 172 12.86 -4.91 -11.72
C LEU A 172 13.79 -5.94 -12.40
N LYS A 173 15.03 -5.55 -12.67
CA LYS A 173 16.14 -6.43 -13.06
C LYS A 173 17.01 -6.68 -11.84
N LEU A 174 17.09 -7.94 -11.43
CA LEU A 174 17.81 -8.35 -10.22
C LEU A 174 18.60 -9.63 -10.49
N GLU A 175 19.88 -9.62 -10.13
CA GLU A 175 20.74 -10.79 -10.24
C GLU A 175 20.46 -11.76 -9.09
N MET A 176 20.11 -12.99 -9.42
CA MET A 176 19.89 -14.09 -8.49
C MET A 176 20.55 -15.35 -9.07
N GLY A 177 21.33 -16.09 -8.30
CA GLY A 177 22.02 -17.30 -8.75
C GLY A 177 22.97 -17.05 -9.92
N GLY A 178 23.55 -15.84 -10.02
CA GLY A 178 24.40 -15.41 -11.13
C GLY A 178 23.66 -15.06 -12.43
N ILE A 179 22.31 -14.99 -12.40
CA ILE A 179 21.47 -14.75 -13.57
C ILE A 179 20.60 -13.52 -13.33
N GLN A 180 20.61 -12.60 -14.28
CA GLN A 180 19.74 -11.42 -14.23
C GLN A 180 18.30 -11.81 -14.55
N ARG A 181 17.43 -11.76 -13.53
CA ARG A 181 15.99 -12.07 -13.64
C ARG A 181 15.15 -10.80 -13.63
N THR A 182 13.97 -10.90 -14.23
CA THR A 182 13.01 -9.80 -14.39
C THR A 182 11.78 -10.03 -13.53
N PHE A 183 11.42 -9.06 -12.71
CA PHE A 183 10.24 -9.12 -11.83
C PHE A 183 9.28 -7.97 -12.11
N GLN A 184 7.99 -8.26 -12.06
CA GLN A 184 6.90 -7.28 -12.08
C GLN A 184 6.04 -7.47 -10.83
N PHE A 185 5.40 -6.40 -10.37
CA PHE A 185 4.74 -6.39 -9.07
C PHE A 185 3.25 -6.11 -9.18
N ILE A 186 2.46 -6.85 -8.41
CA ILE A 186 1.04 -6.60 -8.17
C ILE A 186 0.88 -6.33 -6.68
N PHE A 187 0.58 -5.09 -6.33
CA PHE A 187 0.31 -4.68 -4.96
C PHE A 187 -1.18 -4.88 -4.63
N ARG A 188 -1.47 -5.48 -3.49
CA ARG A 188 -2.84 -5.72 -2.99
C ARG A 188 -2.95 -5.20 -1.58
N GLY A 189 -3.67 -4.10 -1.40
CA GLY A 189 -3.85 -3.45 -0.12
C GLY A 189 -4.94 -4.09 0.74
N THR A 190 -4.77 -5.35 1.14
CA THR A 190 -5.81 -6.11 1.86
C THR A 190 -5.62 -6.19 3.37
N GLY A 191 -4.49 -5.72 3.91
CA GLY A 191 -4.18 -5.75 5.34
C GLY A 191 -4.55 -4.47 6.08
N TYR A 192 -5.72 -3.92 5.83
CA TYR A 192 -6.24 -2.69 6.44
C TYR A 192 -7.56 -3.02 7.15
N ASP A 193 -7.80 -2.45 8.32
CA ASP A 193 -9.11 -2.53 8.94
C ASP A 193 -10.12 -1.60 8.24
N GLU A 194 -11.43 -1.78 8.50
CA GLU A 194 -12.45 -0.98 7.81
C GLU A 194 -12.31 0.52 8.10
N LYS A 195 -11.88 0.88 9.31
CA LYS A 195 -11.68 2.28 9.71
C LYS A 195 -10.64 2.93 8.81
N LEU A 196 -9.48 2.30 8.67
CA LEU A 196 -8.39 2.81 7.86
C LEU A 196 -8.73 2.75 6.36
N VAL A 197 -9.39 1.69 5.87
CA VAL A 197 -9.87 1.66 4.47
C VAL A 197 -10.74 2.87 4.18
N ARG A 198 -11.70 3.21 5.05
CA ARG A 198 -12.57 4.37 4.86
C ARG A 198 -11.78 5.67 4.83
N GLU A 199 -10.83 5.83 5.75
CA GLU A 199 -9.96 7.01 5.84
C GLU A 199 -9.12 7.20 4.57
N VAL A 200 -8.47 6.14 4.08
CA VAL A 200 -7.52 6.23 2.95
C VAL A 200 -8.20 6.23 1.58
N GLU A 201 -9.42 5.68 1.47
CA GLU A 201 -10.24 5.67 0.26
C GLU A 201 -11.27 6.82 0.22
N GLY A 202 -11.21 7.76 1.16
CA GLY A 202 -12.04 8.97 1.17
C GLY A 202 -13.54 8.73 1.42
N LEU A 203 -13.86 7.63 2.09
CA LEU A 203 -15.21 7.24 2.46
C LEU A 203 -15.60 7.85 3.80
N GLU A 204 -16.88 8.13 4.00
CA GLU A 204 -17.39 8.43 5.33
C GLU A 204 -17.08 7.32 6.34
N ALA A 205 -16.88 7.71 7.60
CA ALA A 205 -16.61 6.80 8.71
C ALA A 205 -17.71 5.72 8.89
N SER A 206 -17.41 4.66 9.65
CA SER A 206 -18.26 3.46 9.79
C SER A 206 -19.67 3.71 10.35
N GLY A 207 -19.91 4.89 10.93
CA GLY A 207 -21.24 5.35 11.35
C GLY A 207 -22.16 5.79 10.19
N SER A 208 -21.67 5.83 8.96
CA SER A 208 -22.41 6.27 7.78
C SER A 208 -23.66 5.43 7.49
N VAL A 209 -24.56 6.01 6.68
CA VAL A 209 -25.62 5.29 5.99
C VAL A 209 -25.08 4.39 4.89
N TYR A 210 -23.93 4.73 4.27
CA TYR A 210 -23.24 3.88 3.29
C TYR A 210 -22.31 2.91 4.03
N ILE A 211 -22.79 1.69 4.23
CA ILE A 211 -22.19 0.75 5.19
C ILE A 211 -21.04 -0.08 4.63
N CYS A 212 -20.84 -0.08 3.30
CA CYS A 212 -19.90 -0.99 2.66
C CYS A 212 -18.76 -0.20 1.99
N THR A 213 -17.54 -0.73 2.11
CA THR A 213 -16.36 -0.23 1.39
C THR A 213 -16.25 -0.81 -0.03
N LEU A 214 -17.07 -1.81 -0.37
CA LEU A 214 -17.05 -2.51 -1.65
C LEU A 214 -18.26 -2.20 -2.56
N CYS A 215 -19.39 -1.78 -1.99
CA CYS A 215 -20.61 -1.45 -2.74
C CYS A 215 -21.26 -0.15 -2.26
N ASP A 216 -22.32 0.26 -2.95
CA ASP A 216 -23.01 1.54 -2.69
C ASP A 216 -24.28 1.41 -1.84
N ALA A 217 -24.54 0.20 -1.33
CA ALA A 217 -25.75 -0.06 -0.56
C ALA A 217 -25.80 0.78 0.72
N THR A 218 -26.98 1.36 0.96
CA THR A 218 -27.30 1.98 2.23
C THR A 218 -27.56 0.93 3.31
N ARG A 219 -27.49 1.33 4.58
CA ARG A 219 -27.81 0.47 5.74
C ARG A 219 -29.20 -0.14 5.62
N LEU A 220 -30.18 0.64 5.14
CA LEU A 220 -31.55 0.19 4.96
C LEU A 220 -31.65 -0.85 3.83
N GLU A 221 -31.09 -0.56 2.66
CA GLU A 221 -31.10 -1.49 1.53
C GLU A 221 -30.39 -2.81 1.87
N ALA A 222 -29.23 -2.73 2.54
CA ALA A 222 -28.49 -3.91 2.97
C ALA A 222 -29.27 -4.73 4.00
N SER A 223 -30.05 -4.10 4.90
CA SER A 223 -30.91 -4.82 5.85
C SER A 223 -32.06 -5.57 5.20
N GLN A 224 -32.50 -5.14 4.01
CA GLN A 224 -33.60 -5.75 3.26
C GLN A 224 -33.11 -6.84 2.29
N ASN A 225 -32.02 -6.55 1.56
CA ASN A 225 -31.48 -7.43 0.53
C ASN A 225 -30.52 -8.49 1.12
N LEU A 226 -29.70 -8.11 2.10
CA LEU A 226 -28.72 -8.92 2.84
C LEU A 226 -27.58 -9.52 2.00
N VAL A 227 -27.88 -10.20 0.90
CA VAL A 227 -26.91 -11.05 0.19
C VAL A 227 -26.74 -10.75 -1.30
N PHE A 228 -27.68 -10.04 -1.95
CA PHE A 228 -27.55 -9.72 -3.37
C PHE A 228 -26.91 -8.36 -3.58
N HIS A 229 -25.60 -8.31 -3.34
CA HIS A 229 -24.75 -7.15 -3.63
C HIS A 229 -23.58 -7.58 -4.50
N SER A 230 -23.14 -6.67 -5.38
CA SER A 230 -21.91 -6.83 -6.16
C SER A 230 -20.88 -5.79 -5.71
N ILE A 231 -19.61 -6.10 -5.91
CA ILE A 231 -18.53 -5.11 -5.75
C ILE A 231 -18.68 -4.08 -6.86
N THR A 232 -18.86 -2.81 -6.49
CA THR A 232 -18.96 -1.68 -7.42
C THR A 232 -17.85 -0.67 -7.23
N ARG A 233 -17.44 -0.43 -5.98
CA ARG A 233 -16.39 0.54 -5.65
C ARG A 233 -15.02 0.07 -6.10
N SER A 234 -14.18 1.04 -6.46
CA SER A 234 -12.74 0.88 -6.71
C SER A 234 -12.03 2.19 -6.39
N HIS A 235 -10.72 2.12 -6.15
CA HIS A 235 -9.90 3.33 -5.94
C HIS A 235 -10.07 4.37 -7.07
N SER A 236 -10.07 3.92 -8.33
CA SER A 236 -10.26 4.79 -9.49
C SER A 236 -11.63 5.46 -9.52
N GLU A 237 -12.69 4.74 -9.11
CA GLU A 237 -14.03 5.32 -9.06
C GLU A 237 -14.16 6.29 -7.90
N ASN A 238 -13.58 5.99 -6.73
CA ASN A 238 -13.57 6.91 -5.59
C ASN A 238 -12.88 8.24 -5.96
N LEU A 239 -11.77 8.21 -6.71
CA LEU A 239 -11.13 9.43 -7.21
C LEU A 239 -12.08 10.26 -8.10
N GLN A 240 -12.82 9.61 -9.00
CA GLN A 240 -13.80 10.29 -9.84
C GLN A 240 -14.96 10.88 -9.02
N ARG A 241 -15.48 10.12 -8.05
CA ARG A 241 -16.54 10.56 -7.15
C ARG A 241 -16.12 11.76 -6.30
N TYR A 242 -14.88 11.77 -5.81
CA TYR A 242 -14.32 12.93 -5.11
C TYR A 242 -14.24 14.16 -6.02
N GLU A 243 -13.84 14.01 -7.29
CA GLU A 243 -13.84 15.14 -8.21
C GLU A 243 -15.25 15.69 -8.48
N VAL A 244 -16.26 14.81 -8.54
CA VAL A 244 -17.68 15.24 -8.60
C VAL A 244 -18.08 15.98 -7.32
N TRP A 245 -17.74 15.47 -6.14
CA TRP A 245 -17.99 16.13 -4.86
C TRP A 245 -17.37 17.54 -4.80
N ARG A 246 -16.08 17.65 -5.14
CA ARG A 246 -15.31 18.89 -5.07
C ARG A 246 -15.78 19.93 -6.09
N SER A 247 -16.13 19.50 -7.30
CA SER A 247 -16.52 20.43 -8.38
C SER A 247 -18.01 20.75 -8.42
N ASN A 248 -18.86 19.93 -7.81
CA ASN A 248 -20.32 19.99 -7.86
C ASN A 248 -20.85 20.43 -9.25
N PRO A 249 -20.60 19.62 -10.30
CA PRO A 249 -20.88 20.02 -11.68
C PRO A 249 -22.38 20.12 -11.98
N TYR A 250 -23.23 19.60 -11.10
CA TYR A 250 -24.69 19.60 -11.24
C TYR A 250 -25.38 20.65 -10.37
N HIS A 251 -24.62 21.43 -9.59
CA HIS A 251 -25.14 22.45 -8.66
C HIS A 251 -26.20 21.89 -7.69
N GLU A 252 -25.97 20.67 -7.21
CA GLU A 252 -26.84 19.97 -6.27
C GLU A 252 -26.69 20.50 -4.85
N SER A 253 -27.73 20.31 -4.03
CA SER A 253 -27.62 20.47 -2.58
C SER A 253 -26.61 19.47 -2.00
N VAL A 254 -26.18 19.69 -0.75
CA VAL A 254 -25.19 18.81 -0.12
C VAL A 254 -25.72 17.38 0.06
N GLU A 255 -27.01 17.22 0.36
CA GLU A 255 -27.64 15.90 0.51
C GLU A 255 -27.75 15.15 -0.82
N GLU A 256 -28.17 15.84 -1.89
CA GLU A 256 -28.26 15.27 -3.24
C GLU A 256 -26.87 14.90 -3.77
N LEU A 257 -25.89 15.79 -3.60
CA LEU A 257 -24.52 15.55 -4.03
C LEU A 257 -23.90 14.38 -3.25
N ARG A 258 -24.11 14.31 -1.93
CA ARG A 258 -23.66 13.19 -1.09
C ARG A 258 -24.25 11.87 -1.55
N ASP A 259 -25.52 11.85 -1.94
CA ASP A 259 -26.12 10.64 -2.51
C ASP A 259 -25.57 10.30 -3.88
N ARG A 260 -25.32 11.29 -4.75
CA ARG A 260 -24.67 11.06 -6.05
C ARG A 260 -23.30 10.40 -5.91
N VAL A 261 -22.47 10.87 -4.98
CA VAL A 261 -21.11 10.36 -4.76
C VAL A 261 -21.06 9.20 -3.77
N LYS A 262 -22.21 8.77 -3.25
CA LYS A 262 -22.35 7.64 -2.30
C LYS A 262 -21.40 7.78 -1.10
N GLY A 263 -21.32 8.98 -0.52
CA GLY A 263 -20.52 9.25 0.68
C GLY A 263 -19.00 9.29 0.45
N VAL A 264 -18.52 9.50 -0.77
CA VAL A 264 -17.12 9.85 -1.05
C VAL A 264 -16.97 11.38 -0.99
N SER A 265 -16.42 11.90 0.10
CA SER A 265 -16.31 13.34 0.36
C SER A 265 -14.88 13.81 0.66
N ALA A 266 -13.94 12.88 0.79
CA ALA A 266 -12.51 13.14 0.90
C ALA A 266 -11.76 12.51 -0.29
N LYS A 267 -10.54 12.98 -0.55
CA LYS A 267 -9.74 12.50 -1.68
C LYS A 267 -9.08 11.17 -1.31
N PRO A 268 -9.32 10.07 -2.07
CA PRO A 268 -8.58 8.83 -1.87
C PRO A 268 -7.08 9.05 -2.07
N PHE A 269 -6.25 8.37 -1.28
CA PHE A 269 -4.79 8.46 -1.40
C PHE A 269 -4.04 7.12 -1.42
N ILE A 270 -4.59 6.03 -0.86
CA ILE A 270 -4.03 4.67 -0.99
C ILE A 270 -5.05 3.78 -1.72
N GLU A 271 -4.59 3.03 -2.72
CA GLU A 271 -5.38 1.98 -3.37
C GLU A 271 -5.37 0.71 -2.51
N THR A 272 -6.54 0.31 -2.00
CA THR A 272 -6.67 -0.83 -1.07
C THR A 272 -7.20 -2.10 -1.74
N VAL A 273 -8.30 -2.08 -2.50
CA VAL A 273 -8.84 -3.23 -3.25
C VAL A 273 -9.49 -2.81 -4.56
#